data_AF-A0AAF1D5T4-F1
#
_entry.id   AF-A0AAF1D5T4-F1
#
_cell.length_a   1.000
_cell.length_b   1.000
_cell.length_c   1.000
_cell.angle_alpha   90.00
_cell.angle_beta   90.00
_cell.angle_gamma   90.00
#
_symmetry.space_group_name_H-M   'P 1'
#
loop_
_entity.id
_entity.type
_entity.pdbx_description
1 polymer ?
#
loop_
_entity_poly.entity_id
_entity_poly.type
_entity_poly.pdbx_seq_one_letter_code
_entity_poly.pdbx_strand_id
1 'polypeptide(L)'
;MILTDFYSRYPRWLFRTSDAKRPAFPGRNACRTTIGSDGQRVAGRLMQRQPIIVAHFHKERFHTLFDEWQSLVRQHAIQVEYDAWMDQRYVQGPAFSVTLKRGRVVFDLVHGAMYEVRGKDGSGRIFRVQLANDFPYVSFRDPASGVDFPWVAFPDVSTQAELMTLRRMY
;
A
#
# COMPACT_ATOMS: atom_id res chain seq x y z
N MET A 1 -28.17 0.31 13.00
CA MET A 1 -27.01 -0.57 12.72
C MET A 1 -26.86 -0.65 11.21
N ILE A 2 -26.07 0.25 10.61
CA ILE A 2 -25.86 0.29 9.16
C ILE A 2 -24.56 -0.47 8.90
N LEU A 3 -24.67 -1.70 8.42
CA LEU A 3 -23.55 -2.42 7.84
C LEU A 3 -23.28 -1.78 6.48
N THR A 4 -22.51 -0.69 6.47
CA THR A 4 -22.00 -0.11 5.24
C THR A 4 -21.04 -1.14 4.65
N ASP A 5 -21.48 -1.84 3.62
CA ASP A 5 -20.65 -2.76 2.86
C ASP A 5 -19.48 -1.97 2.26
N PHE A 6 -18.30 -2.11 2.88
CA PHE A 6 -17.07 -1.40 2.56
C PHE A 6 -16.72 -1.53 1.07
N TYR A 7 -17.11 -2.64 0.43
CA TYR A 7 -16.82 -2.93 -0.98
C TYR A 7 -17.80 -2.29 -1.98
N SER A 8 -18.93 -1.76 -1.50
CA SER A 8 -19.97 -1.14 -2.35
C SER A 8 -19.71 0.33 -2.68
N ARG A 9 -18.85 1.02 -1.91
CA ARG A 9 -18.56 2.45 -2.06
C ARG A 9 -17.48 2.78 -3.08
N TYR A 10 -16.79 1.78 -3.62
CA TYR A 10 -15.58 2.02 -4.40
C TYR A 10 -15.69 1.56 -5.85
N PRO A 11 -15.10 2.33 -6.79
CA PRO A 11 -14.99 1.90 -8.16
C PRO A 11 -14.36 0.52 -8.22
N ARG A 12 -15.03 -0.41 -8.90
CA ARG A 12 -14.60 -1.80 -8.91
C ARG A 12 -13.19 -1.95 -9.48
N TRP A 13 -12.68 -1.02 -10.30
CA TRP A 13 -11.28 -1.01 -10.78
C TRP A 13 -10.23 -0.97 -9.66
N LEU A 14 -10.57 -0.41 -8.49
CA LEU A 14 -9.72 -0.42 -7.29
C LEU A 14 -9.51 -1.85 -6.75
N PHE A 15 -10.49 -2.73 -7.01
CA PHE A 15 -10.59 -4.11 -6.51
C PHE A 15 -10.72 -5.17 -7.62
N ARG A 16 -10.63 -4.81 -8.91
CA ARG A 16 -11.10 -5.70 -9.99
C ARG A 16 -10.04 -6.67 -10.47
N THR A 17 -10.38 -7.94 -10.26
CA THR A 17 -10.45 -8.93 -11.34
C THR A 17 -10.93 -8.28 -12.64
N SER A 18 -10.01 -8.15 -13.60
CA SER A 18 -10.25 -8.17 -15.05
C SER A 18 -11.57 -7.57 -15.53
N ASP A 19 -11.63 -6.24 -15.68
CA ASP A 19 -12.27 -5.53 -16.82
C ASP A 19 -12.62 -4.08 -16.47
N ALA A 20 -11.85 -3.15 -17.02
CA ALA A 20 -12.32 -1.82 -17.42
C ALA A 20 -11.35 -1.24 -18.47
N LYS A 21 -11.91 -0.83 -19.62
CA LYS A 21 -11.21 -0.26 -20.78
C LYS A 21 -10.39 0.98 -20.44
N ARG A 22 -9.19 1.05 -21.04
CA ARG A 22 -8.14 2.06 -20.84
C ARG A 22 -8.34 3.31 -21.72
N PRO A 23 -7.82 4.47 -21.30
CA PRO A 23 -7.14 5.41 -22.20
C PRO A 23 -5.65 5.02 -22.32
N ALA A 24 -5.13 4.98 -23.55
CA ALA A 24 -3.77 4.57 -23.85
C ALA A 24 -2.77 5.73 -23.64
N PHE A 25 -1.70 5.49 -22.87
CA PHE A 25 -0.52 6.36 -22.84
C PHE A 25 0.67 5.67 -23.52
N PRO A 26 1.36 6.32 -24.48
CA PRO A 26 2.50 5.74 -25.18
C PRO A 26 3.79 6.01 -24.39
N GLY A 27 4.20 5.07 -23.54
CA GLY A 27 5.51 5.06 -22.90
C GLY A 27 6.39 3.95 -23.47
N ARG A 28 7.42 4.32 -24.23
CA ARG A 28 8.40 3.41 -24.86
C ARG A 28 8.97 2.40 -23.85
N ASN A 29 8.93 1.13 -24.23
CA ASN A 29 9.50 0.01 -23.48
C ASN A 29 11.04 0.08 -23.47
N ALA A 30 11.61 0.03 -22.28
CA ALA A 30 13.01 -0.37 -22.08
C ALA A 30 13.03 -1.50 -21.04
N CYS A 31 12.67 -2.70 -21.48
CA CYS A 31 13.01 -3.92 -20.75
C CYS A 31 14.50 -4.17 -20.96
N ARG A 32 15.32 -3.90 -19.93
CA ARG A 32 16.68 -4.47 -19.87
C ARG A 32 16.65 -5.58 -18.84
N THR A 33 16.51 -6.81 -19.33
CA THR A 33 16.81 -8.04 -18.62
C THR A 33 18.28 -8.03 -18.22
N THR A 34 18.58 -8.00 -16.92
CA THR A 34 19.88 -8.43 -16.39
C THR A 34 19.71 -9.80 -15.77
N ILE A 35 19.95 -10.82 -16.59
CA ILE A 35 20.35 -12.15 -16.15
C ILE A 35 21.85 -12.07 -15.87
N GLY A 36 22.26 -12.45 -14.65
CA GLY A 36 23.66 -12.75 -14.33
C GLY A 36 24.50 -11.60 -13.76
N SER A 37 25.11 -11.90 -12.60
CA SER A 37 26.29 -11.25 -11.99
C SER A 37 26.23 -9.76 -11.67
N ASP A 38 25.59 -9.40 -10.55
CA ASP A 38 26.07 -8.31 -9.67
C ASP A 38 25.50 -8.44 -8.24
N GLY A 39 25.43 -9.69 -7.76
CA GLY A 39 25.03 -10.02 -6.40
C GLY A 39 26.15 -9.85 -5.39
N GLN A 40 26.71 -8.65 -5.21
CA GLN A 40 27.64 -8.38 -4.11
C GLN A 40 27.94 -6.87 -4.01
N ARG A 41 27.03 -6.10 -3.39
CA ARG A 41 27.39 -4.87 -2.61
C ARG A 41 26.23 -4.15 -1.90
N VAL A 42 24.98 -4.58 -2.06
CA VAL A 42 23.85 -4.01 -1.26
C VAL A 42 23.38 -4.94 -0.13
N ALA A 43 23.87 -6.18 -0.07
CA ALA A 43 23.55 -7.14 1.00
C ALA A 43 24.15 -6.76 2.38
N GLY A 44 25.07 -5.78 2.44
CA GLY A 44 25.83 -5.42 3.64
C GLY A 44 25.09 -4.60 4.70
N ARG A 45 23.82 -4.24 4.50
CA ARG A 45 22.98 -3.56 5.53
C ARG A 45 21.70 -4.29 5.89
N LEU A 46 21.54 -5.54 5.45
CA LEU A 46 20.32 -6.35 5.66
C LEU A 46 20.37 -7.28 6.89
N MET A 47 21.35 -7.10 7.78
CA MET A 47 21.38 -7.83 9.04
C MET A 47 20.47 -7.16 10.06
N GLN A 48 19.23 -7.65 10.22
CA GLN A 48 18.72 -8.21 11.51
C GLN A 48 17.20 -8.39 11.63
N ARG A 49 16.37 -7.92 10.70
CA ARG A 49 14.91 -8.16 10.79
C ARG A 49 14.47 -9.18 9.75
N GLN A 50 14.04 -10.35 10.22
CA GLN A 50 13.35 -11.32 9.37
C GLN A 50 12.14 -10.63 8.71
N PRO A 51 11.95 -10.80 7.40
CA PRO A 51 10.85 -10.15 6.71
C PRO A 51 9.52 -10.68 7.24
N ILE A 52 8.60 -9.78 7.53
CA ILE A 52 7.28 -10.15 8.06
C ILE A 52 6.47 -10.76 6.91
N ILE A 53 6.00 -11.99 7.11
CA ILE A 53 5.19 -12.68 6.11
C ILE A 53 3.79 -12.05 6.13
N VAL A 54 3.39 -11.45 5.02
CA VAL A 54 2.10 -10.74 4.91
C VAL A 54 0.91 -11.67 5.24
N ALA A 55 1.02 -12.95 4.87
CA ALA A 55 0.00 -13.96 5.16
C ALA A 55 -0.15 -14.28 6.67
N HIS A 56 0.81 -13.88 7.50
CA HIS A 56 0.76 -14.09 8.96
C HIS A 56 0.13 -12.92 9.70
N PHE A 57 -0.28 -11.85 9.02
CA PHE A 57 -0.99 -10.77 9.69
C PHE A 57 -2.33 -11.28 10.24
N HIS A 58 -2.49 -11.17 11.56
CA HIS A 58 -3.74 -11.49 12.23
C HIS A 58 -4.84 -10.52 11.81
N LYS A 59 -6.06 -11.05 11.64
CA LYS A 59 -7.21 -10.26 11.17
C LYS A 59 -7.56 -9.07 12.08
N GLU A 60 -7.29 -9.21 13.38
CA GLU A 60 -7.54 -8.15 14.37
C GLU A 60 -6.72 -6.88 14.06
N ARG A 61 -5.54 -7.03 13.44
CA ARG A 61 -4.69 -5.89 13.08
C ARG A 61 -5.30 -4.98 12.01
N PHE A 62 -6.25 -5.50 11.21
CA PHE A 62 -6.94 -4.70 10.20
C PHE A 62 -7.69 -3.52 10.80
N HIS A 63 -8.21 -3.68 12.01
CA HIS A 63 -9.10 -2.70 12.65
C HIS A 63 -8.41 -1.87 13.73
N THR A 64 -7.16 -2.14 14.09
CA THR A 64 -6.48 -1.46 15.22
C THR A 64 -6.54 0.06 15.16
N LEU A 65 -6.21 0.67 14.01
CA LEU A 65 -6.30 2.13 13.86
C LEU A 65 -7.73 2.64 13.84
N PHE A 66 -8.67 1.85 13.32
CA PHE A 66 -10.09 2.20 13.34
C PHE A 66 -10.63 2.21 14.77
N ASP A 67 -10.26 1.22 15.58
CA ASP A 67 -10.62 1.14 16.99
C ASP A 67 -10.00 2.28 17.81
N GLU A 68 -8.74 2.62 17.51
CA GLU A 68 -8.05 3.78 18.10
C GLU A 68 -8.79 5.08 17.78
N TRP A 69 -9.08 5.34 16.50
CA TRP A 69 -9.86 6.49 16.07
C TRP A 69 -11.23 6.54 16.74
N GLN A 70 -11.96 5.42 16.76
CA GLN A 70 -13.30 5.36 17.35
C GLN A 70 -13.25 5.65 18.86
N SER A 71 -12.22 5.17 19.56
CA SER A 71 -11.99 5.49 20.97
C SER A 71 -11.77 6.99 21.19
N LEU A 72 -10.91 7.63 20.38
CA LEU A 72 -10.63 9.07 20.45
C LEU A 72 -11.88 9.93 20.17
N VAL A 73 -12.70 9.53 19.20
CA VAL A 73 -13.98 10.19 18.90
C VAL A 73 -14.95 10.07 20.08
N ARG A 74 -15.09 8.87 20.68
CA ARG A 74 -15.95 8.67 21.86
C ARG A 74 -15.50 9.50 23.06
N GLN A 75 -14.20 9.72 23.20
CA GLN A 75 -13.60 10.57 24.24
C GLN A 75 -13.67 12.07 23.91
N HIS A 76 -14.24 12.46 22.77
CA HIS A 76 -14.28 13.84 22.27
C HIS A 76 -12.88 14.47 22.10
N ALA A 77 -11.83 13.66 22.00
CA ALA A 77 -10.46 14.12 21.81
C ALA A 77 -10.22 14.60 20.37
N ILE A 78 -10.96 14.05 19.41
CA ILE A 78 -10.94 14.43 18.00
C ILE A 78 -12.37 14.49 17.45
N GLN A 79 -12.58 15.31 16.41
CA GLN A 79 -13.86 15.46 15.70
C GLN A 79 -13.74 15.23 14.19
N VAL A 80 -12.61 14.65 13.74
CA VAL A 80 -12.33 14.41 12.33
C VAL A 80 -12.79 13.01 11.90
N GLU A 81 -13.16 12.87 10.63
CA GLU A 81 -13.45 11.58 10.01
C GLU A 81 -12.19 10.69 9.96
N TYR A 82 -12.40 9.38 9.85
CA TYR A 82 -11.30 8.39 9.89
C TYR A 82 -10.21 8.66 8.84
N ASP A 83 -10.58 8.91 7.59
CA ASP A 83 -9.60 9.14 6.52
C ASP A 83 -8.83 10.45 6.72
N ALA A 84 -9.48 11.51 7.20
CA ALA A 84 -8.83 12.77 7.53
C ALA A 84 -7.86 12.61 8.73
N TRP A 85 -8.23 11.80 9.72
CA TRP A 85 -7.35 11.45 10.83
C TRP A 85 -6.14 10.63 10.36
N MET A 86 -6.35 9.69 9.44
CA MET A 86 -5.27 8.93 8.81
C MET A 86 -4.35 9.86 7.99
N ASP A 87 -4.89 10.79 7.23
CA ASP A 87 -4.09 11.78 6.48
C ASP A 87 -3.17 12.59 7.40
N GLN A 88 -3.65 12.99 8.57
CA GLN A 88 -2.82 13.66 9.57
C GLN A 88 -1.69 12.74 10.07
N ARG A 89 -1.98 11.47 10.35
CA ARG A 89 -0.96 10.49 10.77
C ARG A 89 0.08 10.22 9.69
N TYR A 90 -0.33 10.19 8.42
CA TYR A 90 0.58 10.05 7.27
C TYR A 90 1.58 11.20 7.17
N VAL A 91 1.15 12.44 7.46
CA VAL A 91 2.02 13.62 7.41
C VAL A 91 2.93 13.74 8.65
N GLN A 92 2.42 13.36 9.82
CA GLN A 92 3.09 13.59 11.11
C GLN A 92 3.93 12.39 11.58
N GLY A 93 3.75 11.21 10.98
CA GLY A 93 4.37 9.99 11.44
C GLY A 93 5.89 9.97 11.21
N PRO A 94 6.65 9.29 12.09
CA PRO A 94 8.09 9.16 11.91
C PRO A 94 8.39 8.39 10.61
N ALA A 95 9.44 8.82 9.91
CA ALA A 95 9.91 8.10 8.73
C ALA A 95 10.62 6.81 9.17
N PHE A 96 9.93 5.68 9.05
CA PHE A 96 10.50 4.36 9.28
C PHE A 96 10.07 3.38 8.19
N SER A 97 10.76 2.24 8.10
CA SER A 97 10.51 1.22 7.08
C SER A 97 10.20 -0.15 7.69
N VAL A 98 9.44 -0.94 6.95
CA VAL A 98 9.16 -2.35 7.26
C VAL A 98 9.47 -3.22 6.05
N THR A 99 10.18 -4.33 6.29
CA THR A 99 10.46 -5.35 5.28
C THR A 99 9.41 -6.44 5.36
N LEU A 100 8.72 -6.67 4.24
CA LEU A 100 7.61 -7.60 4.12
C LEU A 100 7.90 -8.69 3.09
N LYS A 101 7.23 -9.83 3.24
CA LYS A 101 7.30 -10.96 2.30
C LYS A 101 5.91 -11.42 1.88
N ARG A 102 5.66 -11.46 0.57
CA ARG A 102 4.46 -12.09 -0.02
C ARG A 102 4.89 -13.15 -1.03
N GLY A 103 4.67 -14.42 -0.69
CA GLY A 103 5.14 -15.54 -1.50
C GLY A 103 6.67 -15.53 -1.64
N ARG A 104 7.15 -15.36 -2.88
CA ARG A 104 8.60 -15.28 -3.19
C ARG A 104 9.15 -13.86 -3.19
N VAL A 105 8.30 -12.84 -3.02
CA VAL A 105 8.70 -11.44 -3.14
C VAL A 105 8.96 -10.87 -1.75
N VAL A 106 10.13 -10.25 -1.59
CA VAL A 106 10.50 -9.47 -0.40
C VAL A 106 10.63 -8.02 -0.83
N PHE A 107 10.02 -7.11 -0.08
CA PHE A 107 9.95 -5.70 -0.43
C PHE A 107 9.87 -4.83 0.82
N ASP A 108 10.35 -3.59 0.68
CA ASP A 108 10.35 -2.60 1.75
C ASP A 108 9.27 -1.54 1.52
N LEU A 109 8.48 -1.28 2.55
CA LEU A 109 7.55 -0.18 2.60
C LEU A 109 8.07 0.87 3.59
N VAL A 110 7.99 2.15 3.21
CA VAL A 110 8.43 3.28 4.03
C VAL A 110 7.22 4.14 4.36
N HIS A 111 7.06 4.48 5.64
CA HIS A 111 6.04 5.44 6.08
C HIS A 111 6.21 6.76 5.34
N GLY A 112 5.11 7.34 4.86
CA GLY A 112 5.14 8.61 4.14
C GLY A 112 5.48 8.47 2.65
N ALA A 113 5.95 7.31 2.18
CA ALA A 113 6.36 7.14 0.79
C ALA A 113 5.20 6.76 -0.13
N MET A 114 5.34 7.15 -1.40
CA MET A 114 4.47 6.74 -2.49
C MET A 114 5.13 5.65 -3.33
N TYR A 115 4.32 4.74 -3.83
CA TYR A 115 4.74 3.61 -4.63
C TYR A 115 3.83 3.44 -5.84
N GLU A 116 4.39 2.86 -6.89
CA GLU A 116 3.65 2.40 -8.05
C GLU A 116 3.85 0.89 -8.21
N VAL A 117 2.76 0.20 -8.49
CA VAL A 117 2.76 -1.18 -8.97
C VAL A 117 2.07 -1.25 -10.32
N ARG A 118 2.47 -2.20 -11.15
CA ARG A 118 1.86 -2.45 -12.45
C ARG A 118 1.12 -3.77 -12.46
N GLY A 119 -0.14 -3.73 -12.87
CA GLY A 119 -0.96 -4.89 -13.13
C GLY A 119 -0.44 -5.71 -14.31
N LYS A 120 -0.96 -6.93 -14.47
CA LYS A 120 -0.65 -7.79 -15.64
C LYS A 120 -1.01 -7.13 -16.96
N ASP A 121 -2.00 -6.24 -16.93
CA ASP A 121 -2.47 -5.48 -18.06
C ASP A 121 -1.56 -4.26 -18.34
N GLY A 122 -0.58 -3.98 -17.48
CA GLY A 122 0.31 -2.83 -17.60
C GLY A 122 -0.28 -1.53 -17.05
N SER A 123 -1.48 -1.58 -16.45
CA SER A 123 -2.03 -0.43 -15.71
C SER A 123 -1.20 -0.18 -14.45
N GLY A 124 -0.75 1.06 -14.28
CA GLY A 124 -0.05 1.51 -13.07
C GLY A 124 -1.06 1.92 -12.00
N ARG A 125 -0.90 1.39 -10.78
CA ARG A 125 -1.62 1.84 -9.59
C ARG A 125 -0.64 2.52 -8.66
N ILE A 126 -0.94 3.76 -8.28
CA ILE A 126 -0.14 4.54 -7.36
C ILE A 126 -0.81 4.47 -5.99
N PHE A 127 -0.02 4.27 -4.94
CA PHE A 127 -0.52 4.33 -3.57
C PHE A 127 0.51 4.96 -2.64
N ARG A 128 0.02 5.67 -1.63
CA ARG A 128 0.80 6.17 -0.50
C ARG A 128 0.72 5.19 0.65
N VAL A 129 1.78 5.12 1.44
CA VAL A 129 1.92 4.17 2.55
C VAL A 129 1.96 4.91 3.88
N GLN A 130 1.14 4.45 4.82
CA GLN A 130 1.22 4.79 6.22
C GLN A 130 1.48 3.50 7.01
N LEU A 131 2.50 3.54 7.87
CA LEU A 131 2.82 2.41 8.75
C LEU A 131 2.34 2.70 10.17
N ALA A 132 1.62 1.75 10.77
CA ALA A 132 1.32 1.70 12.20
C ALA A 132 2.14 0.59 12.84
N ASN A 133 3.27 0.98 13.45
CA ASN A 133 4.35 0.04 13.73
C ASN A 133 4.70 -0.74 12.45
N ASP A 134 4.77 -2.06 12.49
CA ASP A 134 5.05 -2.93 11.36
C ASP A 134 3.86 -3.21 10.43
N PHE A 135 2.66 -2.67 10.71
CA PHE A 135 1.48 -2.92 9.89
C PHE A 135 1.25 -1.83 8.84
N PRO A 136 1.13 -2.17 7.55
CA PRO A 136 0.93 -1.18 6.50
C PRO A 136 -0.55 -0.91 6.22
N TYR A 137 -0.87 0.38 6.14
CA TYR A 137 -2.08 0.93 5.53
C TYR A 137 -1.69 1.66 4.24
N VAL A 138 -2.55 1.58 3.23
CA VAL A 138 -2.34 2.25 1.95
C VAL A 138 -3.57 3.02 1.53
N SER A 139 -3.34 4.10 0.82
CA SER A 139 -4.37 4.88 0.14
C SER A 139 -3.94 5.00 -1.32
N PHE A 140 -4.81 4.57 -2.23
CA PHE A 140 -4.52 4.66 -3.66
C PHE A 140 -4.75 6.08 -4.14
N ARG A 141 -3.96 6.53 -5.11
CA ARG A 141 -4.15 7.80 -5.79
C ARG A 141 -4.66 7.55 -7.20
N ASP A 142 -5.73 8.22 -7.58
CA ASP A 142 -6.17 8.26 -8.97
C ASP A 142 -5.12 9.03 -9.79
N PRO A 143 -4.45 8.40 -10.77
CA PRO A 143 -3.47 9.08 -11.60
C PRO A 143 -4.07 10.18 -12.48
N ALA A 144 -5.37 10.13 -12.79
CA ALA A 144 -6.03 11.12 -13.65
C ALA A 144 -6.47 12.37 -12.87
N SER A 145 -7.10 12.19 -11.71
CA SER A 145 -7.62 13.29 -10.90
C SER A 145 -6.68 13.75 -9.79
N GLY A 146 -5.67 12.95 -9.43
CA GLY A 146 -4.80 13.19 -8.27
C GLY A 146 -5.49 12.97 -6.92
N VAL A 147 -6.76 12.51 -6.92
CA VAL A 147 -7.54 12.28 -5.70
C VAL A 147 -7.01 11.04 -4.98
N ASP A 148 -6.84 11.18 -3.67
CA ASP A 148 -6.50 10.08 -2.79
C ASP A 148 -7.78 9.37 -2.33
N PHE A 149 -7.83 8.05 -2.53
CA PHE A 149 -8.90 7.19 -2.05
C PHE A 149 -8.74 6.89 -0.54
N PRO A 150 -9.81 6.41 0.13
CA PRO A 150 -9.74 6.04 1.53
C PRO A 150 -8.62 5.07 1.88
N TRP A 151 -8.18 5.15 3.13
CA TRP A 151 -7.15 4.31 3.69
C TRP A 151 -7.67 2.90 3.91
N VAL A 152 -6.94 1.92 3.37
CA VAL A 152 -7.23 0.50 3.51
C VAL A 152 -6.03 -0.22 4.09
N ALA A 153 -6.25 -1.32 4.78
CA ALA A 153 -5.16 -2.17 5.19
C ALA A 153 -4.50 -2.82 3.96
N PHE A 154 -3.17 -2.92 3.97
CA PHE A 154 -2.41 -3.41 2.82
C PHE A 154 -2.58 -4.90 2.47
N PRO A 155 -2.78 -5.83 3.42
CA PRO A 155 -2.94 -7.23 3.04
C PRO A 155 -4.05 -7.39 2.00
N ASP A 156 -3.75 -8.16 0.94
CA ASP A 156 -4.66 -8.41 -0.20
C ASP A 156 -4.93 -7.26 -1.19
N VAL A 157 -4.33 -6.08 -1.04
CA VAL A 157 -4.50 -4.97 -2.02
C VAL A 157 -3.65 -5.12 -3.29
N SER A 158 -2.54 -5.86 -3.21
CA SER A 158 -1.59 -6.06 -4.31
C SER A 158 -1.18 -7.52 -4.42
N THR A 159 -1.30 -8.09 -5.62
CA THR A 159 -0.89 -9.45 -5.91
C THR A 159 0.63 -9.60 -5.87
N GLN A 160 1.12 -10.84 -5.76
CA GLN A 160 2.57 -11.10 -5.83
C GLN A 160 3.17 -10.61 -7.16
N ALA A 161 2.45 -10.73 -8.27
CA ALA A 161 2.91 -10.27 -9.58
C ALA A 161 3.05 -8.75 -9.65
N GLU A 162 2.11 -8.01 -9.06
CA GLU A 162 2.18 -6.55 -8.98
C GLU A 162 3.34 -6.09 -8.10
N LEU A 163 3.56 -6.76 -6.97
CA LEU A 163 4.65 -6.42 -6.06
C LEU A 163 6.05 -6.67 -6.66
N MET A 164 6.18 -7.55 -7.66
CA MET A 164 7.42 -7.69 -8.43
C MET A 164 7.79 -6.42 -9.22
N THR A 165 6.79 -5.57 -9.50
CA THR A 165 6.96 -4.33 -10.26
C THR A 165 6.97 -3.09 -9.36
N LEU A 166 6.95 -3.30 -8.03
CA LEU A 166 6.89 -2.24 -7.04
C LEU A 166 8.08 -1.29 -7.22
N ARG A 167 7.79 -0.01 -7.45
CA ARG A 167 8.79 1.05 -7.41
C ARG A 167 8.36 2.15 -6.46
N ARG A 168 9.32 2.71 -5.74
CA ARG A 168 9.12 3.94 -4.97
C ARG A 168 9.10 5.13 -5.94
N MET A 169 8.16 6.05 -5.74
CA MET A 169 8.08 7.32 -6.45
C MET A 169 8.80 8.40 -5.63
N TYR A 170 9.52 9.30 -6.31
CA TYR A 170 10.27 10.42 -5.73
C TYR A 170 9.65 11.74 -6.14
#